data_AF-A0A2M7B4W2-F1
#
_entry.id   AF-A0A2M7B4W2-F1
#
_cell.length_a   1.000
_cell.length_b   1.000
_cell.length_c   1.000
_cell.angle_alpha   90.00
_cell.angle_beta   90.00
_cell.angle_gamma   90.00
#
_symmetry.space_group_name_H-M   'P 1'
#
loop_
_entity.id
_entity.type
_entity.pdbx_description
1 polymer ?
#
loop_
_entity_poly.entity_id
_entity_poly.type
_entity_poly.pdbx_seq_one_letter_code
_entity_poly.pdbx_strand_id
1 'polypeptide(L)'
;MNTVYLDGYWIDKYEVSNGQYALCVDAGVCQPPIDSESHTRGKYFGNPEYSNYPVIWVTWYKARAYCEWTGRRLPTEAEWEKAARSTDGRKYPWGNDPLSGERANFCDINCPYDYANELYNDGYADTSPVGNYPAGASPYGVMDMSGNVWEWTGTLIQPYPYDSTDGRENLDAPGERAWRGGPWKNSAWWMRSTVRYRSVPNYSWEVLGFRCASSE
;
A
#
# COMPACT_ATOMS: atom_id res chain seq x y z
N MET A 1 23.11 11.33 4.47
CA MET A 1 22.28 10.11 4.58
C MET A 1 21.98 9.89 6.05
N ASN A 2 20.72 9.62 6.41
CA ASN A 2 20.34 9.27 7.78
C ASN A 2 20.13 7.75 7.84
N THR A 3 20.74 7.07 8.80
CA THR A 3 20.57 5.62 9.00
C THR A 3 19.51 5.40 10.07
N VAL A 4 18.51 4.56 9.78
CA VAL A 4 17.48 4.15 10.74
C VAL A 4 17.68 2.68 11.05
N TYR A 5 17.73 2.34 12.35
CA TYR A 5 17.75 0.96 12.82
C TYR A 5 16.33 0.53 13.18
N LEU A 6 15.97 -0.67 12.76
CA LEU A 6 14.67 -1.29 13.03
C LEU A 6 14.92 -2.66 13.62
N ASP A 7 14.11 -3.04 14.61
CA ASP A 7 14.08 -4.40 15.16
C ASP A 7 13.65 -5.41 14.07
N GLY A 8 13.72 -6.70 14.40
CA GLY A 8 13.14 -7.76 13.59
C GLY A 8 11.63 -7.63 13.49
N TYR A 9 11.07 -7.80 12.30
CA TYR A 9 9.64 -7.70 12.05
C TYR A 9 9.23 -8.51 10.81
N TRP A 10 7.97 -8.89 10.80
CA TRP A 10 7.28 -9.46 9.64
C TRP A 10 6.39 -8.40 9.00
N ILE A 11 6.26 -8.45 7.69
CA ILE A 11 5.33 -7.62 6.91
C ILE A 11 4.61 -8.50 5.90
N ASP A 12 3.34 -8.21 5.65
CA ASP A 12 2.56 -8.94 4.68
C ASP A 12 3.20 -8.87 3.29
N LYS A 13 3.26 -10.05 2.65
CA LYS A 13 3.80 -10.19 1.29
C LYS A 13 3.01 -9.36 0.27
N TYR A 14 1.71 -9.21 0.50
CA TYR A 14 0.74 -8.59 -0.39
C TYR A 14 -0.08 -7.55 0.39
N GLU A 15 -0.76 -6.64 -0.29
CA GLU A 15 -1.80 -5.84 0.33
C GLU A 15 -2.94 -6.72 0.85
N VAL A 16 -3.68 -6.23 1.85
CA VAL A 16 -4.89 -6.92 2.32
C VAL A 16 -5.91 -6.94 1.18
N SER A 17 -6.35 -8.13 0.81
CA SER A 17 -7.35 -8.33 -0.23
C SER A 17 -8.78 -8.10 0.25
N ASN A 18 -9.70 -7.86 -0.68
CA ASN A 18 -11.14 -7.77 -0.40
C ASN A 18 -11.65 -9.00 0.34
N GLY A 19 -11.25 -10.20 -0.08
CA GLY A 19 -11.67 -11.46 0.53
C GLY A 19 -11.17 -11.61 1.96
N GLN A 20 -9.91 -11.22 2.21
CA GLN A 20 -9.35 -11.19 3.56
C GLN A 20 -10.09 -10.18 4.45
N TYR A 21 -10.31 -8.96 3.97
CA TYR A 21 -11.01 -7.92 4.71
C TYR A 21 -12.47 -8.31 4.99
N ALA A 22 -13.14 -8.98 4.04
CA ALA A 22 -14.50 -9.49 4.21
C ALA A 22 -14.62 -10.44 5.40
N LEU A 23 -13.61 -11.29 5.69
CA LEU A 23 -13.63 -12.15 6.87
C LEU A 23 -13.73 -11.35 8.18
N CYS A 24 -13.07 -10.18 8.26
CA CYS A 24 -13.15 -9.31 9.43
C CYS A 24 -14.52 -8.63 9.55
N VAL A 25 -15.13 -8.28 8.41
CA VAL A 25 -16.47 -7.70 8.35
C VAL A 25 -17.52 -8.73 8.76
N ASP A 26 -17.43 -9.96 8.24
CA ASP A 26 -18.33 -11.07 8.57
C ASP A 26 -18.22 -11.48 10.05
N ALA A 27 -17.03 -11.34 10.63
CA ALA A 27 -16.82 -11.53 12.08
C ALA A 27 -17.43 -10.40 12.94
N GLY A 28 -17.97 -9.33 12.34
CA GLY A 28 -18.53 -8.18 13.05
C GLY A 28 -17.50 -7.27 13.71
N VAL A 29 -16.21 -7.42 13.38
CA VAL A 29 -15.11 -6.64 13.97
C VAL A 29 -14.78 -5.43 13.11
N CYS A 30 -14.66 -5.61 11.80
CA CYS A 30 -14.41 -4.52 10.87
C CYS A 30 -15.70 -3.92 10.32
N GLN A 31 -15.71 -2.60 10.13
CA GLN A 31 -16.73 -1.95 9.31
C GLN A 31 -16.44 -2.19 7.82
N PRO A 32 -17.45 -2.37 6.95
CA PRO A 32 -17.23 -2.48 5.50
C PRO A 32 -16.53 -1.23 4.95
N PRO A 33 -15.88 -1.28 3.79
CA PRO A 33 -15.32 -0.10 3.12
C PRO A 33 -16.35 1.04 2.94
N ILE A 34 -15.87 2.27 2.76
CA ILE A 34 -16.75 3.45 2.58
C ILE A 34 -17.58 3.34 1.30
N ASP A 35 -17.02 2.72 0.27
CA ASP A 35 -17.67 2.43 -0.99
C ASP A 35 -17.34 0.98 -1.41
N SER A 36 -18.28 0.33 -2.08
CA SER A 36 -18.12 -1.02 -2.62
C SER A 36 -17.71 -1.05 -4.09
N GLU A 37 -17.57 0.10 -4.74
CA GLU A 37 -17.16 0.24 -6.14
C GLU A 37 -15.66 0.57 -6.28
N SER A 38 -15.08 0.26 -7.44
CA SER A 38 -13.79 0.80 -7.88
C SER A 38 -13.97 1.62 -9.15
N HIS A 39 -12.90 2.17 -9.70
CA HIS A 39 -12.96 3.07 -10.85
C HIS A 39 -13.78 2.53 -12.04
N THR A 40 -13.60 1.25 -12.35
CA THR A 40 -14.23 0.60 -13.51
C THR A 40 -15.25 -0.48 -13.14
N ARG A 41 -15.45 -0.77 -11.84
CA ARG A 41 -16.24 -1.92 -11.36
C ARG A 41 -17.29 -1.48 -10.33
N GLY A 42 -18.57 -1.52 -10.71
CA GLY A 42 -19.70 -1.16 -9.84
C GLY A 42 -20.05 -2.18 -8.73
N LYS A 43 -19.33 -3.30 -8.65
CA LYS A 43 -19.36 -4.24 -7.52
C LYS A 43 -17.97 -4.83 -7.32
N TYR A 44 -17.16 -4.13 -6.54
CA TYR A 44 -15.78 -4.49 -6.23
C TYR A 44 -15.70 -5.24 -4.90
N PHE A 45 -16.01 -4.58 -3.78
CA PHE A 45 -16.05 -5.24 -2.47
C PHE A 45 -17.32 -6.11 -2.33
N GLY A 46 -17.17 -7.33 -1.83
CA GLY A 46 -18.26 -8.30 -1.71
C GLY A 46 -18.58 -9.09 -2.99
N ASN A 47 -17.87 -8.83 -4.09
CA ASN A 47 -17.95 -9.66 -5.31
C ASN A 47 -16.85 -10.73 -5.27
N PRO A 48 -17.18 -12.04 -5.34
CA PRO A 48 -16.19 -13.12 -5.34
C PRO A 48 -15.12 -13.01 -6.44
N GLU A 49 -15.48 -12.44 -7.59
CA GLU A 49 -14.54 -12.22 -8.72
C GLU A 49 -13.35 -11.33 -8.32
N TYR A 50 -13.57 -10.36 -7.43
CA TYR A 50 -12.55 -9.41 -6.97
C TYR A 50 -12.06 -9.73 -5.56
N SER A 51 -12.28 -10.95 -5.08
CA SER A 51 -11.87 -11.36 -3.73
C SER A 51 -10.36 -11.30 -3.51
N ASN A 52 -9.55 -11.53 -4.56
CA ASN A 52 -8.08 -11.43 -4.51
C ASN A 52 -7.52 -10.07 -4.94
N TYR A 53 -8.34 -9.02 -5.02
CA TYR A 53 -7.90 -7.65 -5.31
C TYR A 53 -7.72 -6.86 -4.00
N PRO A 54 -6.87 -5.83 -3.94
CA PRO A 54 -6.62 -5.09 -2.70
C PRO A 54 -7.90 -4.41 -2.20
N VAL A 55 -8.15 -4.43 -0.90
CA VAL A 55 -9.23 -3.64 -0.32
C VAL A 55 -8.89 -2.15 -0.43
N ILE A 56 -9.85 -1.36 -0.90
CA ILE A 56 -9.77 0.10 -1.10
C ILE A 56 -10.92 0.78 -0.35
N TRP A 57 -11.01 2.11 -0.39
CA TRP A 57 -12.03 2.87 0.34
C TRP A 57 -12.02 2.61 1.86
N VAL A 58 -10.86 2.27 2.40
CA VAL A 58 -10.65 2.06 3.83
C VAL A 58 -9.95 3.26 4.44
N THR A 59 -10.44 3.70 5.59
CA THR A 59 -9.80 4.73 6.40
C THR A 59 -8.63 4.12 7.17
N TRP A 60 -7.75 4.97 7.72
CA TRP A 60 -6.67 4.51 8.57
C TRP A 60 -7.18 3.72 9.78
N TYR A 61 -8.31 4.14 10.37
CA TYR A 61 -8.93 3.43 11.49
C TYR A 61 -9.46 2.05 11.09
N LYS A 62 -10.05 1.92 9.89
CA LYS A 62 -10.51 0.62 9.35
C LYS A 62 -9.32 -0.32 9.09
N ALA A 63 -8.24 0.20 8.51
CA ALA A 63 -7.00 -0.53 8.28
C ALA A 63 -6.36 -1.00 9.60
N ARG A 64 -6.27 -0.12 10.60
CA ARG A 64 -5.80 -0.43 11.96
C ARG A 64 -6.65 -1.54 12.60
N ALA A 65 -7.97 -1.41 12.59
CA ALA A 65 -8.89 -2.40 13.18
C ALA A 65 -8.72 -3.79 12.56
N TYR A 66 -8.54 -3.87 11.23
CA TYR A 66 -8.25 -5.14 10.57
C TYR A 66 -6.92 -5.73 11.04
N CYS A 67 -5.84 -4.95 11.04
CA CYS A 67 -4.54 -5.47 11.46
C CYS A 67 -4.60 -5.95 12.92
N GLU A 68 -5.21 -5.20 13.82
CA GLU A 68 -5.41 -5.58 15.23
C GLU A 68 -6.23 -6.88 15.36
N TRP A 69 -7.30 -7.03 14.58
CA TRP A 69 -8.10 -8.27 14.54
C TRP A 69 -7.28 -9.49 14.14
N THR A 70 -6.33 -9.34 13.22
CA THR A 70 -5.41 -10.42 12.84
C THR A 70 -4.24 -10.63 13.82
N GLY A 71 -4.22 -9.93 14.96
CA GLY A 71 -3.13 -9.97 15.94
C GLY A 71 -1.86 -9.24 15.49
N ARG A 72 -2.00 -8.28 14.58
CA ARG A 72 -0.92 -7.53 13.92
C ARG A 72 -1.13 -6.02 14.09
N ARG A 73 -0.36 -5.21 13.37
CA ARG A 73 -0.48 -3.74 13.33
C ARG A 73 -0.24 -3.23 11.91
N LEU A 74 -0.49 -1.95 11.69
CA LEU A 74 0.04 -1.27 10.50
C LEU A 74 1.58 -1.19 10.59
N PRO A 75 2.31 -1.27 9.45
CA PRO A 75 3.74 -1.04 9.43
C PRO A 75 4.04 0.44 9.74
N THR A 76 5.17 0.72 10.38
CA THR A 76 5.73 2.07 10.35
C THR A 76 6.17 2.41 8.93
N GLU A 77 6.29 3.69 8.57
CA GLU A 77 6.77 4.09 7.25
C GLU A 77 8.22 3.68 7.01
N ALA A 78 9.01 3.51 8.08
CA ALA A 78 10.39 3.06 8.01
C ALA A 78 10.46 1.56 7.73
N GLU A 79 9.61 0.75 8.38
CA GLU A 79 9.46 -0.67 8.06
C GLU A 79 9.00 -0.86 6.62
N TRP A 80 7.96 -0.13 6.22
CA TRP A 80 7.47 -0.18 4.84
C TRP A 80 8.58 0.17 3.84
N GLU A 81 9.32 1.25 4.07
CA GLU A 81 10.41 1.64 3.17
C GLU A 81 11.54 0.62 3.17
N LYS A 82 11.94 0.07 4.32
CA LYS A 82 12.94 -1.01 4.36
C LYS A 82 12.48 -2.22 3.56
N ALA A 83 11.22 -2.64 3.73
CA ALA A 83 10.64 -3.77 3.01
C ALA A 83 10.65 -3.56 1.48
N ALA A 84 10.47 -2.33 1.00
CA ALA A 84 10.59 -2.00 -0.43
C ALA A 84 12.05 -1.84 -0.86
N ARG A 85 12.80 -0.97 -0.19
CA ARG A 85 14.09 -0.42 -0.63
C ARG A 85 15.28 -1.32 -0.33
N SER A 86 15.11 -2.32 0.54
CA SER A 86 16.19 -3.14 1.10
C SER A 86 17.27 -2.26 1.76
N THR A 87 18.42 -2.84 2.10
CA THR A 87 19.54 -2.13 2.74
C THR A 87 20.50 -1.47 1.74
N ASP A 88 20.33 -1.71 0.44
CA ASP A 88 21.18 -1.22 -0.65
C ASP A 88 20.63 0.03 -1.35
N GLY A 89 19.51 0.60 -0.85
CA GLY A 89 19.07 1.93 -1.24
C GLY A 89 18.40 2.00 -2.62
N ARG A 90 17.58 1.01 -2.97
CA ARG A 90 16.93 0.88 -4.29
C ARG A 90 15.89 1.95 -4.59
N LYS A 91 15.83 2.38 -5.85
CA LYS A 91 14.82 3.34 -6.35
C LYS A 91 13.41 2.72 -6.34
N TYR A 92 13.32 1.44 -6.73
CA TYR A 92 12.11 0.62 -6.73
C TYR A 92 12.39 -0.69 -5.99
N PRO A 93 11.36 -1.48 -5.62
CA PRO A 93 11.55 -2.74 -4.92
C PRO A 93 12.51 -3.71 -5.63
N TRP A 94 12.36 -3.84 -6.94
CA TRP A 94 13.19 -4.70 -7.78
C TRP A 94 14.60 -4.15 -8.05
N GLY A 95 14.91 -2.90 -7.69
CA GLY A 95 16.22 -2.29 -7.93
C GLY A 95 16.15 -0.90 -8.56
N ASN A 96 17.12 -0.59 -9.42
CA ASN A 96 17.24 0.71 -10.07
C ASN A 96 16.89 0.70 -11.56
N ASP A 97 16.58 -0.47 -12.11
CA ASP A 97 16.10 -0.62 -13.47
C ASP A 97 14.78 0.17 -13.67
N PRO A 98 14.49 0.60 -14.91
CA PRO A 98 13.22 1.26 -15.23
C PRO A 98 11.99 0.45 -14.80
N LEU A 99 10.87 1.17 -14.68
CA LEU A 99 9.55 0.55 -14.59
C LEU A 99 9.25 -0.24 -15.87
N SER A 100 8.43 -1.27 -15.73
CA SER A 100 7.79 -1.98 -16.82
C SER A 100 6.43 -2.46 -16.35
N GLY A 101 5.51 -2.73 -17.28
CA GLY A 101 4.21 -3.32 -16.97
C GLY A 101 4.30 -4.73 -16.38
N GLU A 102 5.45 -5.39 -16.43
CA GLU A 102 5.68 -6.68 -15.78
C GLU A 102 5.99 -6.55 -14.27
N ARG A 103 6.27 -5.33 -13.79
CA ARG A 103 6.82 -5.08 -12.44
C ARG A 103 5.87 -4.31 -11.53
N ALA A 104 4.92 -3.56 -12.06
CA ALA A 104 4.02 -2.73 -11.28
C ALA A 104 2.76 -2.39 -12.08
N ASN A 105 1.67 -2.15 -11.35
CA ASN A 105 0.44 -1.55 -11.88
C ASN A 105 0.45 -0.03 -11.64
N PHE A 106 0.46 0.77 -12.71
CA PHE A 106 0.54 2.24 -12.66
C PHE A 106 -0.16 2.86 -13.88
N CYS A 107 -0.24 4.19 -13.96
CA CYS A 107 -1.03 4.79 -15.04
C CYS A 107 -0.28 4.69 -16.38
N ASP A 108 -0.62 3.66 -17.14
CA ASP A 108 -0.04 3.28 -18.43
C ASP A 108 -1.08 3.34 -19.57
N ILE A 109 -0.88 2.63 -20.69
CA ILE A 109 -1.82 2.64 -21.83
C ILE A 109 -3.27 2.26 -21.47
N ASN A 110 -3.50 1.53 -20.38
CA ASN A 110 -4.83 1.12 -19.95
C ASN A 110 -5.56 2.22 -19.14
N CYS A 111 -4.83 3.25 -18.73
CA CYS A 111 -5.31 4.33 -17.88
C CYS A 111 -5.99 5.43 -18.72
N PRO A 112 -7.16 5.97 -18.32
CA PRO A 112 -7.93 6.92 -19.14
C PRO A 112 -7.46 8.39 -19.01
N TYR A 113 -6.23 8.63 -18.54
CA TYR A 113 -5.73 9.99 -18.24
C TYR A 113 -4.63 10.43 -19.20
N ASP A 114 -4.58 11.72 -19.53
CA ASP A 114 -3.60 12.30 -20.48
C ASP A 114 -2.12 12.13 -20.06
N TYR A 115 -1.87 11.80 -18.78
CA TYR A 115 -0.53 11.52 -18.27
C TYR A 115 -0.19 10.01 -18.26
N ALA A 116 -1.04 9.19 -18.86
CA ALA A 116 -0.78 7.77 -19.13
C ALA A 116 0.55 7.60 -19.86
N ASN A 117 1.32 6.60 -19.44
CA ASN A 117 2.54 6.23 -20.16
C ASN A 117 2.26 5.11 -21.16
N GLU A 118 2.00 5.49 -22.41
CA GLU A 118 1.66 4.56 -23.51
C GLU A 118 2.78 3.57 -23.88
N LEU A 119 4.00 3.73 -23.35
CA LEU A 119 5.10 2.79 -23.59
C LEU A 119 4.98 1.49 -22.78
N TYR A 120 4.07 1.45 -21.80
CA TYR A 120 3.89 0.30 -20.92
C TYR A 120 2.46 -0.23 -21.00
N ASN A 121 2.33 -1.53 -20.74
CA ASN A 121 1.06 -2.22 -20.60
C ASN A 121 1.19 -3.27 -19.48
N ASP A 122 0.53 -3.02 -18.36
CA ASP A 122 0.47 -3.85 -17.16
C ASP A 122 -0.78 -4.73 -17.10
N GLY A 123 -1.71 -4.53 -18.04
CA GLY A 123 -2.95 -5.28 -18.24
C GLY A 123 -4.17 -4.75 -17.49
N TYR A 124 -4.07 -3.65 -16.71
CA TYR A 124 -5.15 -3.19 -15.84
C TYR A 124 -5.39 -1.68 -15.91
N ALA A 125 -6.64 -1.28 -16.11
CA ALA A 125 -7.09 0.12 -16.07
C ALA A 125 -7.49 0.59 -14.64
N ASP A 126 -7.29 -0.27 -13.64
CA ASP A 126 -7.75 -0.15 -12.25
C ASP A 126 -6.83 -1.04 -11.38
N THR A 127 -7.15 -1.29 -10.11
CA THR A 127 -6.39 -2.24 -9.29
C THR A 127 -6.30 -3.61 -9.96
N SER A 128 -5.16 -4.27 -9.78
CA SER A 128 -4.88 -5.65 -10.21
C SER A 128 -5.06 -6.61 -9.02
N PRO A 129 -5.20 -7.93 -9.26
CA PRO A 129 -5.09 -8.90 -8.19
C PRO A 129 -3.78 -8.70 -7.42
N VAL A 130 -3.81 -8.89 -6.10
CA VAL A 130 -2.59 -8.85 -5.31
C VAL A 130 -1.65 -9.98 -5.75
N GLY A 131 -0.35 -9.68 -5.81
CA GLY A 131 0.65 -10.64 -6.22
C GLY A 131 0.81 -10.85 -7.73
N ASN A 132 0.21 -10.00 -8.57
CA ASN A 132 0.20 -10.17 -10.02
C ASN A 132 1.56 -9.86 -10.69
N TYR A 133 2.46 -9.14 -10.02
CA TYR A 133 3.76 -8.70 -10.58
C TYR A 133 4.96 -9.29 -9.84
N PRO A 134 5.26 -10.61 -9.98
CA PRO A 134 6.39 -11.26 -9.30
C PRO A 134 7.75 -10.65 -9.63
N ALA A 135 7.93 -10.10 -10.84
CA ALA A 135 9.16 -9.39 -11.22
C ALA A 135 9.32 -8.05 -10.48
N GLY A 136 8.26 -7.57 -9.83
CA GLY A 136 8.24 -6.37 -8.99
C GLY A 136 8.61 -6.61 -7.53
N ALA A 137 8.89 -7.84 -7.12
CA ALA A 137 9.17 -8.17 -5.72
C ALA A 137 10.46 -7.50 -5.20
N SER A 138 10.46 -7.12 -3.91
CA SER A 138 11.67 -6.72 -3.20
C SER A 138 12.55 -7.94 -2.88
N PRO A 139 13.82 -7.75 -2.45
CA PRO A 139 14.67 -8.85 -1.97
C PRO A 139 14.08 -9.67 -0.82
N TYR A 140 13.16 -9.08 -0.06
CA TYR A 140 12.45 -9.77 1.02
C TYR A 140 11.23 -10.56 0.51
N GLY A 141 10.98 -10.57 -0.81
CA GLY A 141 9.86 -11.26 -1.44
C GLY A 141 8.53 -10.52 -1.34
N VAL A 142 8.53 -9.28 -0.82
CA VAL A 142 7.33 -8.45 -0.67
C VAL A 142 6.97 -7.85 -2.03
N MET A 143 5.71 -7.99 -2.42
CA MET A 143 5.19 -7.64 -3.74
C MET A 143 4.28 -6.42 -3.67
N ASP A 144 4.07 -5.80 -4.84
CA ASP A 144 3.18 -4.65 -5.03
C ASP A 144 3.51 -3.44 -4.14
N MET A 145 4.77 -3.35 -3.68
CA MET A 145 5.30 -2.20 -2.93
C MET A 145 5.49 -0.96 -3.83
N SER A 146 5.27 -1.09 -5.13
CA SER A 146 5.24 0.00 -6.11
C SER A 146 4.09 -0.27 -7.05
N GLY A 147 3.10 0.61 -7.07
CA GLY A 147 1.90 0.44 -7.90
C GLY A 147 0.71 -0.09 -7.12
N ASN A 148 -0.34 -0.44 -7.87
CA ASN A 148 -1.61 -0.96 -7.39
C ASN A 148 -2.34 0.04 -6.47
N VAL A 149 -2.02 0.11 -5.17
CA VAL A 149 -2.65 1.07 -4.24
C VAL A 149 -1.61 1.84 -3.42
N TRP A 150 -1.97 3.06 -2.99
CA TRP A 150 -1.33 3.66 -1.82
C TRP A 150 -1.62 2.79 -0.60
N GLU A 151 -0.69 2.75 0.34
CA GLU A 151 -0.84 1.98 1.57
C GLU A 151 -0.73 2.87 2.80
N TRP A 152 -1.73 2.79 3.68
CA TRP A 152 -1.66 3.40 5.01
C TRP A 152 -0.50 2.82 5.83
N THR A 153 0.20 3.68 6.56
CA THR A 153 1.18 3.29 7.60
C THR A 153 0.69 3.73 8.99
N GLY A 154 1.27 3.17 10.04
CA GLY A 154 1.06 3.60 11.42
C GLY A 154 1.65 4.97 11.72
N THR A 155 2.56 5.48 10.88
CA THR A 155 3.36 6.67 11.16
C THR A 155 2.60 7.97 10.92
N LEU A 156 2.63 8.88 11.90
CA LEU A 156 2.32 10.30 11.69
C LEU A 156 3.35 10.91 10.75
N ILE A 157 2.87 11.70 9.80
CA ILE A 157 3.78 12.41 8.90
C ILE A 157 4.62 13.43 9.67
N GLN A 158 5.94 13.30 9.56
CA GLN A 158 6.92 14.25 10.10
C GLN A 158 8.00 14.57 9.05
N PRO A 159 8.67 15.73 9.16
CA PRO A 159 9.87 16.03 8.39
C PRO A 159 10.96 14.96 8.58
N TYR A 160 11.83 14.83 7.58
CA TYR A 160 13.07 14.08 7.73
C TYR A 160 14.15 14.94 8.40
N PRO A 161 15.15 14.34 9.09
CA PRO A 161 15.40 12.90 9.24
C PRO A 161 14.31 12.15 10.02
N TYR A 162 14.18 10.84 9.75
CA TYR A 162 13.25 9.99 10.48
C TYR A 162 13.80 9.76 11.88
N ASP A 163 12.96 9.99 12.88
CA ASP A 163 13.24 9.81 14.30
C ASP A 163 12.07 9.03 14.92
N SER A 164 12.32 7.80 15.34
CA SER A 164 11.28 6.95 15.96
C SER A 164 10.87 7.44 17.36
N THR A 165 11.61 8.39 17.95
CA THR A 165 11.40 8.87 19.32
C THR A 165 10.55 10.15 19.39
N ASP A 166 10.23 10.78 18.26
CA ASP A 166 9.45 12.03 18.21
C ASP A 166 7.93 11.83 18.36
N GLY A 167 7.51 10.61 18.70
CA GLY A 167 6.11 10.24 18.87
C GLY A 167 5.36 9.95 17.57
N ARG A 168 6.02 9.97 16.40
CA ARG A 168 5.36 9.68 15.12
C ARG A 168 4.73 8.29 15.04
N GLU A 169 5.22 7.33 15.81
CA GLU A 169 4.68 5.96 15.86
C GLU A 169 3.58 5.78 16.92
N ASN A 170 3.14 6.85 17.58
CA ASN A 170 2.00 6.80 18.49
C ASN A 170 0.69 6.68 17.69
N LEU A 171 0.06 5.51 17.72
CA LEU A 171 -1.20 5.22 17.03
C LEU A 171 -2.41 6.00 17.60
N ASP A 172 -2.32 6.49 18.83
CA ASP A 172 -3.42 7.22 19.49
C ASP A 172 -3.25 8.75 19.37
N ALA A 173 -2.09 9.21 18.89
CA ALA A 173 -1.88 10.62 18.62
C ALA A 173 -2.71 11.11 17.41
N PRO A 174 -3.29 12.32 17.47
CA PRO A 174 -3.99 12.89 16.34
C PRO A 174 -2.99 13.39 15.29
N GLY A 175 -3.40 13.37 14.01
CA GLY A 175 -2.64 13.95 12.92
C GLY A 175 -2.73 13.14 11.63
N GLU A 176 -2.18 13.70 10.56
CA GLU A 176 -2.10 13.03 9.27
C GLU A 176 -1.15 11.83 9.34
N ARG A 177 -1.52 10.73 8.69
CA ARG A 177 -0.71 9.50 8.62
C ARG A 177 -0.08 9.38 7.23
N ALA A 178 1.13 8.83 7.19
CA ALA A 178 1.88 8.68 5.94
C ALA A 178 1.33 7.55 5.07
N TRP A 179 1.38 7.75 3.75
CA TRP A 179 1.12 6.75 2.72
C TRP A 179 2.37 6.44 1.91
N ARG A 180 2.46 5.19 1.44
CA ARG A 180 3.57 4.69 0.63
C ARG A 180 3.11 3.84 -0.56
N GLY A 181 3.98 3.61 -1.54
CA GLY A 181 3.74 2.70 -2.67
C GLY A 181 3.46 3.39 -4.00
N GLY A 182 2.44 4.24 -4.02
CA GLY A 182 1.96 4.90 -5.23
C GLY A 182 1.02 3.99 -6.03
N PRO A 183 -0.17 4.45 -6.44
CA PRO A 183 -1.22 3.59 -6.97
C PRO A 183 -1.21 3.46 -8.49
N TRP A 184 -2.06 2.56 -8.99
CA TRP A 184 -2.39 2.36 -10.41
C TRP A 184 -2.76 3.65 -11.15
N LYS A 185 -3.28 4.65 -10.43
CA LYS A 185 -3.73 5.93 -11.00
C LYS A 185 -2.63 6.97 -11.16
N ASN A 186 -1.40 6.70 -10.70
CA ASN A 186 -0.32 7.68 -10.72
C ASN A 186 0.75 7.36 -11.76
N SER A 187 1.48 8.40 -12.20
CA SER A 187 2.60 8.24 -13.12
C SER A 187 3.84 7.61 -12.46
N ALA A 188 4.75 7.12 -13.30
CA ALA A 188 5.99 6.43 -12.93
C ALA A 188 6.82 7.09 -11.80
N TRP A 189 6.79 8.41 -11.65
CA TRP A 189 7.54 9.11 -10.61
C TRP A 189 7.09 8.74 -9.19
N TRP A 190 5.79 8.42 -9.03
CA TRP A 190 5.17 8.08 -7.75
C TRP A 190 5.51 6.66 -7.27
N MET A 191 6.00 5.81 -8.15
CA MET A 191 6.31 4.40 -7.86
C MET A 191 7.60 4.21 -7.07
N ARG A 192 8.37 5.27 -6.80
CA ARG A 192 9.67 5.15 -6.13
C ARG A 192 9.49 4.84 -4.64
N SER A 193 10.31 3.94 -4.10
CA SER A 193 10.21 3.45 -2.72
C SER A 193 10.28 4.54 -1.64
N THR A 194 10.85 5.71 -1.96
CA THR A 194 11.02 6.84 -1.02
C THR A 194 9.91 7.88 -1.10
N VAL A 195 8.95 7.75 -2.04
CA VAL A 195 7.86 8.71 -2.16
C VAL A 195 6.91 8.54 -0.97
N ARG A 196 6.47 9.67 -0.44
CA ARG A 196 5.53 9.77 0.67
C ARG A 196 4.36 10.65 0.26
N TYR A 197 3.18 10.24 0.66
CA TYR A 197 2.01 11.11 0.70
C TYR A 197 1.38 11.04 2.10
N ARG A 198 0.26 11.72 2.31
CA ARG A 198 -0.41 11.75 3.61
C ARG A 198 -1.85 12.20 3.48
N SER A 199 -2.65 11.84 4.47
CA SER A 199 -3.92 12.51 4.73
C SER A 199 -4.36 12.27 6.17
N VAL A 200 -5.46 12.91 6.54
CA VAL A 200 -6.13 12.71 7.83
C VAL A 200 -6.65 11.27 7.97
N PRO A 201 -6.70 10.68 9.18
CA PRO A 201 -7.03 9.27 9.38
C PRO A 201 -8.42 8.82 8.89
N ASN A 202 -9.37 9.76 8.77
CA ASN A 202 -10.73 9.49 8.27
C ASN A 202 -10.84 9.55 6.73
N TYR A 203 -9.78 9.91 6.02
CA TYR A 203 -9.79 9.92 4.56
C TYR A 203 -9.84 8.49 4.01
N SER A 204 -10.48 8.32 2.85
CA SER A 204 -10.51 7.06 2.10
C SER A 204 -10.57 7.37 0.61
N TRP A 205 -10.02 6.49 -0.23
CA TRP A 205 -10.00 6.69 -1.68
C TRP A 205 -9.98 5.36 -2.44
N GLU A 206 -10.42 5.37 -3.70
CA GLU A 206 -10.44 4.19 -4.60
C GLU A 206 -9.05 3.60 -4.89
N VAL A 207 -7.99 4.33 -4.53
CA VAL A 207 -6.61 3.91 -4.73
C VAL A 207 -5.82 3.78 -3.43
N LEU A 208 -6.51 3.70 -2.29
CA LEU A 208 -5.89 3.68 -0.97
C LEU A 208 -6.35 2.44 -0.20
N GLY A 209 -5.40 1.52 0.00
CA GLY A 209 -5.51 0.31 0.78
C GLY A 209 -4.45 0.27 1.90
N PHE A 210 -4.00 -0.93 2.25
CA PHE A 210 -2.99 -1.15 3.29
C PHE A 210 -2.46 -2.58 3.29
N ARG A 211 -1.39 -2.79 4.06
CA ARG A 211 -0.89 -4.11 4.48
C ARG A 211 -0.57 -4.10 5.97
N CYS A 212 -0.46 -5.27 6.60
CA CYS A 212 -0.11 -5.36 8.02
C CYS A 212 1.35 -5.80 8.24
N ALA A 213 1.82 -5.60 9.47
CA ALA A 213 3.12 -6.02 9.98
C ALA A 213 2.98 -6.53 11.42
N SER A 214 3.95 -7.31 11.88
CA SER A 214 4.06 -7.75 13.27
C SER A 214 5.52 -7.74 13.70
N SER A 215 5.76 -7.52 15.00
CA SER A 215 7.10 -7.72 15.56
C SER A 215 7.47 -9.21 15.55
N GLU A 216 8.78 -9.52 15.54
CA GLU A 216 9.29 -10.89 15.75
C GLU A 216 9.05 -11.42 17.17
#